data_AF-A0A0G0IHH9-F1
#
_entry.id   AF-A0A0G0IHH9-F1
#
_cell.length_a   1.000
_cell.length_b   1.000
_cell.length_c   1.000
_cell.angle_alpha   90.00
_cell.angle_beta   90.00
_cell.angle_gamma   90.00
#
_symmetry.space_group_name_H-M   'P 1'
#
loop_
_entity.id
_entity.type
_entity.pdbx_description
1 polymer ?
#
loop_
_entity_poly.entity_id
_entity_poly.type
_entity_poly.pdbx_seq_one_letter_code
_entity_poly.pdbx_strand_id
1 'polypeptide(L)'
;MFLPVLTMPKRLKYFISSFLGSVGFYLYLGLPVESRYYGLMLLLAMIAFCFWFGLGIIFEGNVDTKIMSVLLPVLWTLGFGLFSALLPINWLNLLLLTIFFGGVLYTMFLAENVFLVAIGYKTVPLYRAAYTVSLILILLVSFFIFDSLFSFKLAFWGNMISTLILGLLIFTYQYWAVAIELPDDGKGKGKWPYILIPALLLTEFAGILSFWPVGIFKGSVYLVAVIYIISGLLQAEIRDRLFRGVVLTYSYIGVAVALAIILVTNWG
;
A
#
# COMPACT_ATOMS: atom_id res chain seq x y z
N MET A 1 32.63 -7.86 10.96
CA MET A 1 32.28 -6.41 10.99
C MET A 1 30.76 -6.18 10.98
N PHE A 2 29.94 -7.03 11.62
CA PHE A 2 28.46 -6.92 11.66
C PHE A 2 27.89 -6.63 13.06
N LEU A 3 28.74 -6.60 14.09
CA LEU A 3 28.34 -6.49 15.50
C LEU A 3 27.88 -5.08 15.96
N PRO A 4 28.44 -3.94 15.49
CA PRO A 4 28.02 -2.64 16.03
C PRO A 4 26.66 -2.15 15.52
N VAL A 5 26.12 -2.76 14.44
CA VAL A 5 24.78 -2.41 13.93
C VAL A 5 23.67 -3.15 14.73
N LEU A 6 24.01 -4.25 15.40
CA LEU A 6 23.05 -4.97 16.25
C LEU A 6 22.71 -4.20 17.54
N THR A 7 23.64 -3.40 18.09
CA THR A 7 23.47 -2.67 19.36
C THR A 7 22.81 -1.29 19.23
N MET A 8 22.52 -0.81 18.01
CA MET A 8 21.87 0.49 17.83
C MET A 8 20.41 0.51 18.34
N PRO A 9 19.90 1.65 18.84
CA PRO A 9 18.50 1.79 19.21
C PRO A 9 17.60 1.62 17.98
N LYS A 10 16.49 0.86 18.13
CA LYS A 10 15.59 0.47 17.02
C LYS A 10 15.14 1.67 16.15
N ARG A 11 14.81 2.80 16.78
CA ARG A 11 14.39 4.02 16.07
C ARG A 11 15.47 4.59 15.16
N LEU A 12 16.73 4.53 15.59
CA LEU A 12 17.86 4.97 14.78
C LEU A 12 18.09 4.04 13.58
N LYS A 13 17.91 2.73 13.76
CA LYS A 13 17.97 1.76 12.65
C LYS A 13 16.91 2.08 11.59
N TYR A 14 15.67 2.31 12.00
CA TYR A 14 14.59 2.68 11.07
C TYR A 14 14.88 3.99 10.34
N PHE A 15 15.38 4.99 11.06
CA PHE A 15 15.78 6.27 10.46
C PHE A 15 16.88 6.09 9.41
N ILE A 16 17.94 5.32 9.73
CA ILE A 16 19.04 5.04 8.80
C ILE A 16 18.53 4.26 7.59
N SER A 17 17.69 3.24 7.78
CA SER A 17 17.09 2.46 6.69
C SER A 17 16.18 3.31 5.80
N SER A 18 15.34 4.18 6.36
CA SER A 18 14.50 5.09 5.58
C SER A 18 15.33 6.16 4.86
N PHE A 19 16.42 6.64 5.48
CA PHE A 19 17.33 7.59 4.87
C PHE A 19 18.07 6.94 3.69
N LEU A 20 18.57 5.72 3.84
CA LEU A 20 19.17 4.96 2.75
C LEU A 20 18.18 4.72 1.61
N GLY A 21 16.93 4.36 1.94
CA GLY A 21 15.82 4.28 0.99
C GLY A 21 15.60 5.58 0.20
N SER A 22 15.63 6.71 0.90
CA SER A 22 15.47 8.04 0.31
C SER A 22 16.63 8.41 -0.61
N VAL A 23 17.87 8.11 -0.21
CA VAL A 23 19.05 8.33 -1.06
C VAL A 23 18.97 7.46 -2.32
N GLY A 24 18.57 6.19 -2.21
CA GLY A 24 18.36 5.35 -3.38
C GLY A 24 17.28 5.89 -4.32
N PHE A 25 16.19 6.44 -3.77
CA PHE A 25 15.14 7.09 -4.56
C PHE A 25 15.63 8.38 -5.25
N TYR A 26 16.42 9.20 -4.56
CA TYR A 26 17.07 10.37 -5.15
C TYR A 26 17.95 9.99 -6.35
N LEU A 27 18.78 8.96 -6.17
CA LEU A 27 19.64 8.44 -7.24
C LEU A 27 18.81 7.88 -8.40
N TYR A 28 17.72 7.17 -8.11
CA TYR A 28 16.78 6.65 -9.10
C TYR A 28 16.21 7.77 -10.00
N LEU A 29 15.76 8.88 -9.41
CA LEU A 29 15.22 10.01 -10.18
C LEU A 29 16.28 10.73 -11.02
N GLY A 30 17.55 10.66 -10.61
CA GLY A 30 18.69 11.20 -11.37
C GLY A 30 19.11 10.36 -12.58
N LEU A 31 18.56 9.15 -12.75
CA LEU A 31 18.92 8.28 -13.86
C LEU A 31 18.31 8.75 -15.20
N PRO A 32 19.02 8.54 -16.33
CA PRO A 32 18.48 8.76 -17.66
C PRO A 32 17.27 7.85 -17.91
N VAL A 33 16.33 8.30 -18.74
CA VAL A 33 15.01 7.66 -18.93
C VAL A 33 15.11 6.18 -19.30
N GLU A 34 16.08 5.82 -20.14
CA GLU A 34 16.31 4.45 -20.60
C GLU A 34 16.66 3.48 -19.45
N SER A 35 17.39 3.95 -18.43
CA SER A 35 17.82 3.12 -17.31
C SER A 35 16.88 3.16 -16.10
N ARG A 36 15.82 3.98 -16.14
CA ARG A 36 14.86 4.09 -15.03
C ARG A 36 14.15 2.77 -14.72
N TYR A 37 13.86 1.93 -15.72
CA TYR A 37 13.26 0.62 -15.46
C TYR A 37 14.17 -0.28 -14.61
N TYR A 38 15.46 -0.35 -14.95
CA TYR A 38 16.44 -1.10 -14.16
C TYR A 38 16.70 -0.45 -12.79
N GLY A 39 16.73 0.88 -12.75
CA GLY A 39 16.86 1.64 -11.51
C GLY A 39 15.70 1.38 -10.53
N LEU A 40 14.47 1.29 -11.04
CA LEU A 40 13.29 0.96 -10.23
C LEU A 40 13.39 -0.46 -9.67
N MET A 41 13.79 -1.45 -10.48
CA MET A 41 13.96 -2.83 -10.01
C MET A 41 15.02 -2.91 -8.90
N LEU A 42 16.15 -2.23 -9.08
CA LEU A 42 17.20 -2.15 -8.06
C LEU A 42 16.69 -1.45 -6.79
N LEU A 43 15.91 -0.38 -6.93
CA LEU A 43 15.31 0.32 -5.80
C LEU A 43 14.34 -0.57 -5.02
N LEU A 44 13.48 -1.34 -5.70
CA LEU A 44 12.56 -2.29 -5.06
C LEU A 44 13.32 -3.34 -4.26
N ALA A 45 14.38 -3.92 -4.82
CA ALA A 45 15.24 -4.88 -4.14
C ALA A 45 15.95 -4.24 -2.93
N MET A 46 16.45 -3.01 -3.09
CA MET A 46 17.10 -2.25 -2.03
C MET A 46 16.13 -1.96 -0.87
N ILE A 47 14.88 -1.56 -1.17
CA ILE A 47 13.86 -1.30 -0.14
C ILE A 47 13.47 -2.60 0.58
N ALA A 48 13.26 -3.70 -0.13
CA ALA A 48 13.00 -4.99 0.48
C ALA A 48 14.12 -5.39 1.46
N PHE A 49 15.37 -5.24 1.04
CA PHE A 49 16.53 -5.48 1.88
C PHE A 49 16.59 -4.54 3.09
N CYS A 50 16.33 -3.24 2.89
CA CYS A 50 16.32 -2.24 3.96
C CYS A 50 15.26 -2.56 5.02
N PHE A 51 14.08 -3.05 4.62
CA PHE A 51 13.01 -3.41 5.54
C PHE A 51 13.35 -4.66 6.34
N TRP A 52 13.82 -5.72 5.68
CA TRP A 52 14.24 -6.93 6.39
C TRP A 52 15.38 -6.63 7.38
N PHE A 53 16.38 -5.85 6.96
CA PHE A 53 17.50 -5.48 7.82
C PHE A 53 17.08 -4.54 8.96
N GLY A 54 16.29 -3.51 8.64
CA GLY A 54 15.84 -2.50 9.61
C GLY A 54 14.97 -3.10 10.71
N LEU A 55 14.02 -3.97 10.33
CA LEU A 55 13.13 -4.66 11.27
C LEU A 55 13.80 -5.86 11.96
N GLY A 56 14.95 -6.34 11.47
CA GLY A 56 15.67 -7.47 12.05
C GLY A 56 15.06 -8.84 11.74
N ILE A 57 14.15 -8.93 10.77
CA ILE A 57 13.38 -10.15 10.44
C ILE A 57 14.15 -11.07 9.46
N ILE A 58 15.38 -10.71 9.05
CA ILE A 58 16.18 -11.54 8.14
C ILE A 58 16.35 -12.95 8.72
N PHE A 59 16.72 -13.03 10.00
CA PHE A 59 17.12 -14.27 10.65
C PHE A 59 16.02 -14.91 11.50
N GLU A 60 14.94 -14.19 11.80
CA GLU A 60 13.89 -14.63 12.72
C GLU A 60 12.49 -14.46 12.08
N GLY A 61 11.56 -15.36 12.35
CA GLY A 61 10.16 -15.27 11.90
C GLY A 61 9.77 -16.18 10.72
N ASN A 62 8.45 -16.34 10.54
CA ASN A 62 7.86 -17.15 9.48
C ASN A 62 8.00 -16.46 8.11
N VAL A 63 8.04 -17.26 7.03
CA VAL A 63 8.14 -16.75 5.65
C VAL A 63 7.00 -15.76 5.35
N ASP A 64 5.79 -16.06 5.81
CA ASP A 64 4.63 -15.18 5.64
C ASP A 64 4.87 -13.80 6.26
N THR A 65 5.36 -13.73 7.50
CA THR A 65 5.65 -12.44 8.16
C THR A 65 6.74 -11.63 7.44
N LYS A 66 7.75 -12.30 6.89
CA LYS A 66 8.83 -11.65 6.12
C LYS A 66 8.30 -11.01 4.84
N ILE A 67 7.42 -11.71 4.13
CA ILE A 67 6.84 -11.20 2.88
C ILE A 67 5.87 -10.05 3.17
N MET A 68 4.97 -10.21 4.15
CA MET A 68 3.95 -9.20 4.45
C MET A 68 4.55 -7.88 4.94
N SER A 69 5.61 -7.94 5.76
CA SER A 69 6.29 -6.74 6.28
C SER A 69 6.95 -5.86 5.20
N VAL A 70 7.21 -6.43 4.01
CA VAL A 70 7.87 -5.76 2.89
C VAL A 70 6.88 -5.38 1.80
N LEU A 71 5.70 -6.00 1.77
CA LEU A 71 4.75 -5.84 0.68
C LEU A 71 4.30 -4.39 0.52
N LEU A 72 3.86 -3.73 1.61
CA LEU A 72 3.41 -2.35 1.56
C LEU A 72 4.53 -1.35 1.16
N PRO A 73 5.76 -1.42 1.73
CA PRO A 73 6.89 -0.60 1.26
C PRO A 73 7.28 -0.81 -0.20
N VAL A 74 7.19 -2.05 -0.71
CA VAL A 74 7.48 -2.35 -2.12
C VAL A 74 6.39 -1.76 -3.02
N LEU A 75 5.11 -1.89 -2.63
CA LEU A 75 3.99 -1.27 -3.34
C LEU A 75 4.10 0.26 -3.34
N TRP A 76 4.51 0.87 -2.22
CA TRP A 76 4.81 2.30 -2.14
C TRP A 76 5.89 2.71 -3.13
N THR A 77 7.00 1.98 -3.14
CA THR A 77 8.15 2.25 -4.01
C THR A 77 7.77 2.09 -5.48
N LEU A 78 6.95 1.10 -5.81
CA LEU A 78 6.46 0.89 -7.16
C LEU A 78 5.51 2.01 -7.59
N GLY A 79 4.47 2.32 -6.80
CA GLY A 79 3.49 3.34 -7.14
C GLY A 79 4.10 4.74 -7.17
N PHE A 80 4.74 5.16 -6.10
CA PHE A 80 5.35 6.49 -6.01
C PHE A 80 6.57 6.63 -6.93
N GLY A 81 7.35 5.56 -7.14
CA GLY A 81 8.46 5.52 -8.09
C GLY A 81 8.01 5.78 -9.53
N LEU A 82 6.99 5.04 -9.98
CA LEU A 82 6.43 5.25 -11.33
C LEU A 82 5.79 6.64 -11.46
N PHE A 83 5.03 7.09 -10.47
CA PHE A 83 4.40 8.42 -10.48
C PHE A 83 5.44 9.54 -10.58
N SER A 84 6.47 9.49 -9.72
CA SER A 84 7.51 10.52 -9.67
C SER A 84 8.38 10.56 -10.93
N ALA A 85 8.55 9.43 -11.60
CA ALA A 85 9.26 9.37 -12.88
C ALA A 85 8.54 10.09 -14.02
N LEU A 86 7.21 10.26 -13.92
CA LEU A 86 6.39 10.97 -14.90
C LEU A 86 6.39 12.50 -14.68
N LEU A 87 6.84 12.97 -13.52
CA LEU A 87 6.85 14.39 -13.19
C LEU A 87 8.07 15.13 -13.76
N PRO A 88 7.94 16.42 -14.10
CA PRO A 88 9.07 17.25 -14.47
C PRO A 88 10.02 17.42 -13.27
N ILE A 89 11.27 16.98 -13.46
CA ILE A 89 12.29 16.96 -12.41
C ILE A 89 13.06 18.29 -12.41
N ASN A 90 12.68 19.16 -11.49
CA ASN A 90 13.47 20.31 -11.09
C ASN A 90 14.16 20.00 -9.75
N TRP A 91 15.25 20.70 -9.42
CA TRP A 91 16.00 20.44 -8.17
C TRP A 91 15.11 20.53 -6.91
N LEU A 92 14.19 21.49 -6.88
CA LEU A 92 13.22 21.64 -5.77
C LEU A 92 12.24 20.47 -5.71
N ASN A 93 11.66 20.06 -6.85
CA ASN A 93 10.74 18.92 -6.90
C ASN A 93 11.46 17.62 -6.51
N LEU A 94 12.69 17.41 -6.99
CA LEU A 94 13.51 16.26 -6.66
C LEU A 94 13.72 16.14 -5.15
N LEU A 95 14.09 17.25 -4.50
CA LEU A 95 14.29 17.29 -3.05
C LEU A 95 12.99 17.03 -2.29
N LEU A 96 11.89 17.70 -2.67
CA LEU A 96 10.58 17.53 -2.00
C LEU A 96 10.05 16.09 -2.14
N LEU A 97 10.11 15.51 -3.35
CA LEU A 97 9.69 14.14 -3.59
C LEU A 97 10.53 13.14 -2.78
N THR A 98 11.83 13.37 -2.68
CA THR A 98 12.75 12.52 -1.91
C THR A 98 12.44 12.57 -0.41
N ILE A 99 12.24 13.77 0.15
CA ILE A 99 11.89 13.93 1.57
C ILE A 99 10.53 13.29 1.86
N PHE A 100 9.55 13.51 0.99
CA PHE A 100 8.23 12.90 1.13
C PHE A 100 8.31 11.36 1.08
N PHE A 101 9.06 10.82 0.13
CA PHE A 101 9.31 9.38 0.01
C PHE A 101 9.91 8.79 1.29
N GLY A 102 10.95 9.44 1.83
CA GLY A 102 11.60 9.04 3.08
C GLY A 102 10.70 9.11 4.30
N GLY A 103 9.91 10.17 4.43
CA GLY A 103 8.98 10.36 5.55
C GLY A 103 7.89 9.28 5.59
N VAL A 104 7.34 8.93 4.42
CA VAL A 104 6.35 7.84 4.30
C VAL A 104 7.01 6.49 4.61
N LEU A 105 8.20 6.22 4.07
CA LEU A 105 8.95 4.99 4.39
C LEU A 105 9.23 4.84 5.88
N TYR A 106 9.64 5.91 6.56
CA TYR A 106 9.87 5.88 8.00
C TYR A 106 8.58 5.56 8.77
N THR A 107 7.45 6.11 8.34
CA THR A 107 6.14 5.83 8.95
C THR A 107 5.73 4.37 8.73
N MET A 108 6.02 3.80 7.56
CA MET A 108 5.84 2.36 7.30
C MET A 108 6.70 1.50 8.24
N PHE A 109 7.97 1.84 8.45
CA PHE A 109 8.82 1.13 9.43
C PHE A 109 8.22 1.12 10.84
N LEU A 110 7.66 2.26 11.27
CA LEU A 110 7.03 2.35 12.59
C LEU A 110 5.76 1.49 12.68
N ALA A 111 4.91 1.52 11.66
CA ALA A 111 3.69 0.71 11.60
C ALA A 111 4.01 -0.80 11.59
N GLU A 112 4.93 -1.22 10.73
CA GLU A 112 5.35 -2.63 10.63
C GLU A 112 5.98 -3.14 11.92
N ASN A 113 6.83 -2.33 12.57
CA ASN A 113 7.38 -2.72 13.87
C ASN A 113 6.28 -2.93 14.93
N VAL A 114 5.22 -2.11 14.93
CA VAL A 114 4.09 -2.33 15.84
C VAL A 114 3.37 -3.64 15.52
N PHE A 115 3.17 -3.98 14.25
CA PHE A 115 2.59 -5.28 13.88
C PHE A 115 3.43 -6.46 14.37
N LEU A 116 4.75 -6.41 14.21
CA LEU A 116 5.65 -7.44 14.73
C LEU A 116 5.59 -7.57 16.25
N VAL A 117 5.53 -6.46 16.96
CA VAL A 117 5.37 -6.45 18.42
C VAL A 117 4.00 -7.01 18.83
N ALA A 118 2.94 -6.68 18.08
CA ALA A 118 1.59 -7.16 18.35
C ALA A 118 1.45 -8.68 18.11
N ILE A 119 2.17 -9.24 17.14
CA ILE A 119 2.23 -10.69 16.90
C ILE A 119 2.85 -11.41 18.12
N GLY A 120 3.93 -10.87 18.69
CA GLY A 120 4.64 -11.50 19.82
C GLY A 120 3.98 -11.32 21.18
N TYR A 121 3.44 -10.13 21.48
CA TYR A 121 2.98 -9.75 22.82
C TYR A 121 1.47 -9.44 22.91
N LYS A 122 0.72 -9.56 21.80
CA LYS A 122 -0.74 -9.33 21.70
C LYS A 122 -1.20 -8.02 22.36
N THR A 123 -0.51 -6.91 22.06
CA THR A 123 -0.81 -5.57 22.61
C THR A 123 -1.92 -4.84 21.82
N VAL A 124 -3.18 -5.12 22.17
CA VAL A 124 -4.38 -4.66 21.45
C VAL A 124 -4.46 -3.13 21.22
N PRO A 125 -4.16 -2.23 22.18
CA PRO A 125 -4.30 -0.79 21.95
C PRO A 125 -3.32 -0.24 20.91
N LEU A 126 -2.07 -0.70 20.97
CA LEU A 126 -1.00 -0.26 20.07
C LEU A 126 -1.27 -0.73 18.64
N TYR A 127 -1.77 -1.96 18.50
CA TYR A 127 -2.20 -2.53 17.24
C TYR A 127 -3.30 -1.70 16.56
N ARG A 128 -4.33 -1.25 17.28
CA ARG A 128 -5.44 -0.48 16.67
C ARG A 128 -4.97 0.86 16.08
N ALA A 129 -4.04 1.53 16.74
CA ALA A 129 -3.42 2.74 16.24
C ALA A 129 -2.60 2.45 14.97
N ALA A 130 -1.73 1.43 15.00
CA ALA A 130 -0.93 1.04 13.84
C ALA A 130 -1.77 0.58 12.66
N TYR A 131 -2.86 -0.15 12.90
CA TYR A 131 -3.78 -0.56 11.85
C TYR A 131 -4.43 0.65 11.14
N THR A 132 -4.84 1.66 11.90
CA THR A 132 -5.42 2.88 11.32
C THR A 132 -4.40 3.62 10.46
N VAL A 133 -3.16 3.74 10.93
CA VAL A 133 -2.05 4.35 10.17
C VAL A 133 -1.75 3.52 8.92
N SER A 134 -1.69 2.20 9.02
CA SER A 134 -1.47 1.30 7.90
C SER A 134 -2.58 1.39 6.86
N LEU A 135 -3.84 1.50 7.27
CA LEU A 135 -4.96 1.73 6.34
C LEU A 135 -4.79 3.05 5.57
N ILE A 136 -4.42 4.14 6.25
CA ILE A 136 -4.13 5.44 5.59
C ILE A 136 -2.98 5.28 4.58
N LEU A 137 -1.92 4.54 4.94
CA LEU A 137 -0.79 4.25 4.06
C LEU A 137 -1.21 3.40 2.86
N ILE A 138 -2.05 2.38 3.03
CA ILE A 138 -2.60 1.57 1.92
C ILE A 138 -3.38 2.45 0.96
N LEU A 139 -4.23 3.35 1.45
CA LEU A 139 -5.01 4.25 0.59
C LEU A 139 -4.09 5.21 -0.19
N LEU A 140 -3.07 5.75 0.48
CA LEU A 140 -2.07 6.61 -0.16
C LEU A 140 -1.26 5.85 -1.23
N VAL A 141 -0.80 4.64 -0.92
CA VAL A 141 -0.07 3.77 -1.86
C VAL A 141 -0.96 3.41 -3.05
N SER A 142 -2.21 3.04 -2.78
CA SER A 142 -3.21 2.69 -3.80
C SER A 142 -3.43 3.85 -4.76
N PHE A 143 -3.54 5.08 -4.25
CA PHE A 143 -3.66 6.28 -5.08
C PHE A 143 -2.52 6.38 -6.09
N PHE A 144 -1.26 6.36 -5.64
CA PHE A 144 -0.11 6.49 -6.56
C PHE A 144 0.04 5.32 -7.52
N ILE A 145 -0.31 4.10 -7.10
CA ILE A 145 -0.30 2.93 -7.96
C ILE A 145 -1.30 3.08 -9.10
N PHE A 146 -2.55 3.40 -8.81
CA PHE A 146 -3.57 3.52 -9.85
C PHE A 146 -3.36 4.75 -10.73
N ASP A 147 -2.87 5.85 -10.16
CA ASP A 147 -2.52 7.05 -10.93
C ASP A 147 -1.41 6.78 -11.94
N SER A 148 -0.37 6.06 -11.52
CA SER A 148 0.70 5.60 -12.42
C SER A 148 0.18 4.62 -13.47
N LEU A 149 -0.64 3.67 -13.07
CA LEU A 149 -1.18 2.64 -13.96
C LEU A 149 -2.06 3.26 -15.07
N PHE A 150 -2.98 4.14 -14.71
CA PHE A 150 -3.85 4.81 -15.66
C PHE A 150 -3.10 5.83 -16.53
N SER A 151 -1.98 6.37 -16.05
CA SER A 151 -1.10 7.22 -16.86
C SER A 151 -0.48 6.49 -18.06
N PHE A 152 -0.33 5.17 -18.00
CA PHE A 152 0.13 4.37 -19.15
C PHE A 152 -0.91 4.23 -20.27
N LYS A 153 -2.16 4.63 -20.04
CA LYS A 153 -3.26 4.58 -21.03
C LYS A 153 -3.39 3.21 -21.70
N LEU A 154 -3.27 2.15 -20.90
CA LEU A 154 -3.46 0.78 -21.39
C LEU A 154 -4.91 0.57 -21.86
N ALA A 155 -5.11 -0.40 -22.73
CA ALA A 155 -6.45 -0.86 -23.09
C ALA A 155 -7.22 -1.36 -21.86
N PHE A 156 -8.55 -1.39 -21.93
CA PHE A 156 -9.41 -1.76 -20.79
C PHE A 156 -9.01 -3.10 -20.15
N TRP A 157 -8.64 -4.11 -20.96
CA TRP A 157 -8.22 -5.42 -20.47
C TRP A 157 -6.88 -5.35 -19.72
N GLY A 158 -5.96 -4.49 -20.17
CA GLY A 158 -4.70 -4.23 -19.49
C GLY A 158 -4.93 -3.61 -18.12
N ASN A 159 -5.79 -2.59 -18.04
CA ASN A 159 -6.19 -1.98 -16.76
C ASN A 159 -6.82 -3.00 -15.83
N MET A 160 -7.73 -3.85 -16.32
CA MET A 160 -8.37 -4.88 -15.50
C MET A 160 -7.37 -5.89 -14.94
N ILE A 161 -6.47 -6.43 -15.77
CA ILE A 161 -5.47 -7.42 -15.34
C ILE A 161 -4.49 -6.79 -14.34
N SER A 162 -3.99 -5.59 -14.63
CA SER A 162 -3.06 -4.90 -13.73
C SER A 162 -3.73 -4.57 -12.39
N THR A 163 -4.97 -4.07 -12.40
CA THR A 163 -5.74 -3.83 -11.18
C THR A 163 -6.02 -5.13 -10.41
N LEU A 164 -6.27 -6.25 -11.09
CA LEU A 164 -6.46 -7.54 -10.44
C LEU A 164 -5.19 -7.95 -9.68
N ILE A 165 -4.03 -7.92 -10.34
CA ILE A 165 -2.75 -8.30 -9.73
C ILE A 165 -2.45 -7.41 -8.53
N LEU A 166 -2.59 -6.09 -8.68
CA LEU A 166 -2.34 -5.13 -7.60
C LEU A 166 -3.37 -5.25 -6.46
N GLY A 167 -4.64 -5.47 -6.80
CA GLY A 167 -5.71 -5.73 -5.85
C GLY A 167 -5.44 -6.96 -5.01
N LEU A 168 -4.98 -8.06 -5.62
CA LEU A 168 -4.58 -9.26 -4.89
C LEU A 168 -3.47 -8.97 -3.87
N LEU A 169 -2.45 -8.19 -4.25
CA LEU A 169 -1.37 -7.81 -3.33
C LEU A 169 -1.90 -6.93 -2.18
N ILE A 170 -2.67 -5.88 -2.50
CA ILE A 170 -3.23 -4.95 -1.51
C ILE A 170 -4.13 -5.70 -0.52
N PHE A 171 -5.07 -6.52 -0.99
CA PHE A 171 -6.00 -7.23 -0.13
C PHE A 171 -5.34 -8.39 0.63
N THR A 172 -4.25 -8.96 0.11
CA THR A 172 -3.43 -9.91 0.86
C THR A 172 -2.78 -9.24 2.08
N TYR A 173 -2.17 -8.07 1.89
CA TYR A 173 -1.61 -7.29 3.00
C TYR A 173 -2.69 -6.84 3.97
N GLN A 174 -3.83 -6.37 3.46
CA GLN A 174 -4.97 -5.94 4.28
C GLN A 174 -5.50 -7.08 5.14
N TYR A 175 -5.68 -8.29 4.59
CA TYR A 175 -6.09 -9.46 5.35
C TYR A 175 -5.09 -9.77 6.46
N TRP A 176 -3.79 -9.80 6.14
CA TRP A 176 -2.74 -10.05 7.14
C TRP A 176 -2.77 -9.01 8.25
N ALA A 177 -2.84 -7.72 7.91
CA ALA A 177 -2.89 -6.63 8.89
C ALA A 177 -4.10 -6.75 9.82
N VAL A 178 -5.27 -7.15 9.32
CA VAL A 178 -6.48 -7.36 10.17
C VAL A 178 -6.36 -8.63 11.00
N ALA A 179 -5.83 -9.72 10.44
CA ALA A 179 -5.79 -11.03 11.06
C ALA A 179 -4.96 -11.08 12.36
N ILE A 180 -3.98 -10.17 12.53
CA ILE A 180 -3.12 -10.09 13.72
C ILE A 180 -3.91 -9.89 15.03
N GLU A 181 -5.05 -9.17 15.01
CA GLU A 181 -5.90 -8.97 16.21
C GLU A 181 -6.63 -10.25 16.63
N LEU A 182 -6.82 -11.22 15.72
CA LEU A 182 -7.59 -12.41 16.04
C LEU A 182 -6.82 -13.36 16.97
N PRO A 183 -7.52 -14.12 17.83
CA PRO A 183 -6.91 -15.12 18.70
C PRO A 183 -6.14 -16.21 17.92
N ASP A 184 -6.69 -16.64 16.77
CA ASP A 184 -6.12 -17.70 15.93
C ASP A 184 -5.37 -17.18 14.69
N ASP A 185 -4.97 -15.90 14.69
CA ASP A 185 -4.38 -15.21 13.52
C ASP A 185 -5.20 -15.39 12.22
N GLY A 186 -6.53 -15.52 12.35
CA GLY A 186 -7.45 -15.70 11.22
C GLY A 186 -7.46 -17.09 10.57
N LYS A 187 -6.77 -18.10 11.12
CA LYS A 187 -6.70 -19.45 10.51
C LYS A 187 -8.07 -20.11 10.30
N GLY A 188 -9.05 -19.81 11.14
CA GLY A 188 -10.41 -20.37 11.05
C GLY A 188 -11.29 -19.79 9.94
N LYS A 189 -10.98 -18.60 9.40
CA LYS A 189 -11.88 -17.87 8.47
C LYS A 189 -11.61 -18.13 6.99
N GLY A 190 -10.50 -18.79 6.64
CA GLY A 190 -10.08 -19.03 5.26
C GLY A 190 -9.65 -17.74 4.57
N LYS A 191 -8.35 -17.61 4.24
CA LYS A 191 -7.79 -16.35 3.71
C LYS A 191 -8.31 -15.94 2.32
N TRP A 192 -8.60 -16.92 1.47
CA TRP A 192 -8.79 -16.68 0.03
C TRP A 192 -10.03 -15.85 -0.33
N PRO A 193 -11.22 -16.07 0.25
CA PRO A 193 -12.40 -15.25 -0.05
C PRO A 193 -12.18 -13.76 0.25
N TYR A 194 -11.49 -13.44 1.34
CA TYR A 194 -11.18 -12.04 1.75
C TYR A 194 -10.13 -11.36 0.87
N ILE A 195 -9.52 -12.09 -0.07
CA ILE A 195 -8.53 -11.56 -1.01
C ILE A 195 -9.13 -11.53 -2.42
N LEU A 196 -9.68 -12.67 -2.87
CA LEU A 196 -10.17 -12.84 -4.23
C LEU A 196 -11.43 -12.00 -4.51
N ILE A 197 -12.43 -12.04 -3.63
CA ILE A 197 -13.70 -11.32 -3.85
C ILE A 197 -13.46 -9.81 -3.91
N PRO A 198 -12.75 -9.19 -2.94
CA PRO A 198 -12.35 -7.78 -3.01
C PRO A 198 -11.56 -7.39 -4.25
N ALA A 199 -10.59 -8.22 -4.65
CA ALA A 199 -9.76 -7.94 -5.81
C ALA A 199 -10.58 -7.99 -7.11
N LEU A 200 -11.49 -8.97 -7.25
CA LEU A 200 -12.39 -9.07 -8.39
C LEU A 200 -13.35 -7.87 -8.47
N LEU A 201 -13.97 -7.49 -7.36
CA LEU A 201 -14.82 -6.29 -7.30
C LEU A 201 -14.05 -5.05 -7.74
N LEU A 202 -12.83 -4.85 -7.22
CA LEU A 202 -11.97 -3.72 -7.60
C LEU A 202 -11.63 -3.74 -9.11
N THR A 203 -11.37 -4.92 -9.67
CA THR A 203 -11.12 -5.10 -11.11
C THR A 203 -12.33 -4.74 -11.97
N GLU A 204 -13.53 -5.14 -11.56
CA GLU A 204 -14.77 -4.76 -12.25
C GLU A 204 -14.97 -3.24 -12.24
N PHE A 205 -14.75 -2.58 -11.09
CA PHE A 205 -14.80 -1.12 -11.02
C PHE A 205 -13.76 -0.45 -11.93
N ALA A 206 -12.53 -0.97 -12.01
CA ALA A 206 -11.52 -0.45 -12.93
C ALA A 206 -11.90 -0.67 -14.41
N GLY A 207 -12.57 -1.79 -14.72
CA GLY A 207 -13.15 -2.05 -16.04
C GLY A 207 -14.20 -1.00 -16.41
N ILE A 208 -15.16 -0.74 -15.51
CA ILE A 208 -16.20 0.28 -15.69
C ILE A 208 -15.57 1.67 -15.89
N LEU A 209 -14.61 2.05 -15.05
CA LEU A 209 -13.92 3.33 -15.14
C LEU A 209 -13.13 3.50 -16.44
N SER A 210 -12.68 2.41 -17.07
CA SER A 210 -11.97 2.46 -18.35
C SER A 210 -12.86 2.91 -19.52
N PHE A 211 -14.19 2.80 -19.39
CA PHE A 211 -15.15 3.29 -20.39
C PHE A 211 -15.70 4.67 -20.04
N TRP A 212 -15.42 5.18 -18.84
CA TRP A 212 -15.95 6.44 -18.36
C TRP A 212 -15.00 7.59 -18.73
N PRO A 213 -15.49 8.75 -19.23
CA PRO A 213 -14.67 9.93 -19.52
C PRO A 213 -14.18 10.64 -18.24
N VAL A 214 -13.38 9.95 -17.44
CA VAL A 214 -12.81 10.43 -16.18
C VAL A 214 -11.31 10.67 -16.35
N GLY A 215 -10.82 11.82 -15.91
CA GLY A 215 -9.38 12.08 -15.90
C GLY A 215 -8.64 11.14 -14.95
N ILE A 216 -7.38 10.82 -15.26
CA ILE A 216 -6.52 9.87 -14.53
C ILE A 216 -6.61 10.07 -13.01
N PHE A 217 -6.37 11.29 -12.54
CA PHE A 217 -6.42 11.63 -11.12
C PHE A 217 -7.76 11.29 -10.45
N LYS A 218 -8.89 11.66 -11.07
CA LYS A 218 -10.23 11.39 -10.54
C LYS A 218 -10.50 9.88 -10.51
N GLY A 219 -10.14 9.16 -11.57
CA GLY A 219 -10.30 7.70 -11.65
C GLY A 219 -9.52 6.96 -10.56
N SER A 220 -8.29 7.39 -10.28
CA SER A 220 -7.47 6.85 -9.19
C SER A 220 -8.12 7.07 -7.82
N VAL A 221 -8.64 8.27 -7.55
CA VAL A 221 -9.36 8.57 -6.30
C VAL A 221 -10.62 7.71 -6.14
N TYR A 222 -11.34 7.44 -7.23
CA TYR A 222 -12.53 6.59 -7.19
C TYR A 222 -12.20 5.15 -6.82
N LEU A 223 -11.13 4.57 -7.38
CA LEU A 223 -10.66 3.23 -6.97
C LEU A 223 -10.20 3.20 -5.52
N VAL A 224 -9.53 4.24 -5.03
CA VAL A 224 -9.13 4.35 -3.62
C VAL A 224 -10.34 4.39 -2.70
N ALA A 225 -11.41 5.09 -3.09
CA ALA A 225 -12.66 5.12 -2.33
C ALA A 225 -13.32 3.72 -2.28
N VAL A 226 -13.30 2.98 -3.39
CA VAL A 226 -13.75 1.58 -3.44
C VAL A 226 -12.92 0.71 -2.48
N ILE A 227 -11.59 0.85 -2.49
CA ILE A 227 -10.71 0.13 -1.56
C ILE A 227 -11.03 0.47 -0.11
N TYR A 228 -11.30 1.74 0.22
CA TYR A 228 -11.67 2.16 1.57
C TYR A 228 -12.95 1.47 2.04
N ILE A 229 -14.00 1.47 1.21
CA ILE A 229 -15.29 0.85 1.52
C ILE A 229 -15.13 -0.66 1.71
N ILE A 230 -14.47 -1.32 0.76
CA ILE A 230 -14.26 -2.77 0.81
C ILE A 230 -13.39 -3.14 2.03
N SER A 231 -12.31 -2.41 2.27
CA SER A 231 -11.41 -2.65 3.41
C SER A 231 -12.11 -2.50 4.76
N GLY A 232 -13.02 -1.52 4.87
CA GLY A 232 -13.83 -1.33 6.07
C GLY A 232 -14.83 -2.48 6.31
N LEU A 233 -15.50 -2.93 5.25
CA LEU A 233 -16.38 -4.11 5.31
C LEU A 233 -15.60 -5.39 5.66
N LEU A 234 -14.45 -5.61 5.03
CA LEU A 234 -13.56 -6.75 5.34
C LEU A 234 -13.11 -6.72 6.79
N GLN A 235 -12.70 -5.56 7.29
CA GLN A 235 -12.28 -5.40 8.67
C GLN A 235 -13.42 -5.74 9.64
N ALA A 236 -14.64 -5.28 9.35
CA ALA A 236 -15.81 -5.56 10.18
C ALA A 236 -16.15 -7.05 10.20
N GLU A 237 -16.13 -7.73 9.04
CA GLU A 237 -16.43 -9.15 8.92
C GLU A 237 -15.35 -10.03 9.57
N ILE A 238 -14.08 -9.75 9.30
CA ILE A 238 -12.97 -10.51 9.90
C ILE A 238 -13.00 -10.40 11.43
N ARG A 239 -13.51 -9.31 12.00
CA ARG A 239 -13.63 -9.11 13.45
C ARG A 239 -14.96 -9.56 14.07
N ASP A 240 -15.83 -10.22 13.30
CA ASP A 240 -17.19 -10.63 13.74
C ASP A 240 -18.04 -9.44 14.24
N ARG A 241 -17.85 -8.28 13.60
CA ARG A 241 -18.57 -7.03 13.90
C ARG A 241 -19.37 -6.54 12.70
N LEU A 242 -19.63 -7.40 11.72
CA LEU A 242 -20.46 -7.07 10.57
C LEU A 242 -21.94 -7.10 10.97
N PHE A 243 -22.37 -6.03 11.62
CA PHE A 243 -23.78 -5.80 11.87
C PHE A 243 -24.44 -5.13 10.68
N ARG A 244 -25.76 -5.30 10.54
CA ARG A 244 -26.55 -4.64 9.49
C ARG A 244 -26.32 -3.12 9.45
N GLY A 245 -26.13 -2.49 10.62
CA GLY A 245 -25.81 -1.06 10.71
C GLY A 245 -24.45 -0.69 10.08
N VAL A 246 -23.44 -1.54 10.22
CA VAL A 246 -22.12 -1.33 9.60
C VAL A 246 -22.23 -1.46 8.09
N VAL A 247 -22.90 -2.50 7.60
CA VAL A 247 -23.15 -2.70 6.16
C VAL A 247 -23.86 -1.48 5.58
N LEU A 248 -24.95 -1.02 6.22
CA LEU A 248 -25.69 0.15 5.76
C LEU A 248 -24.81 1.41 5.73
N THR A 249 -23.96 1.61 6.73
CA THR A 249 -23.06 2.78 6.78
C THR A 249 -22.10 2.79 5.58
N TYR A 250 -21.44 1.67 5.31
CA TYR A 250 -20.55 1.54 4.15
C TYR A 250 -21.30 1.58 2.81
N SER A 251 -22.52 1.05 2.75
CA SER A 251 -23.39 1.20 1.57
C SER A 251 -23.76 2.66 1.31
N TYR A 252 -24.11 3.44 2.35
CA TYR A 252 -24.39 4.87 2.19
C TYR A 252 -23.16 5.65 1.72
N ILE A 253 -21.97 5.32 2.25
CA ILE A 253 -20.71 5.89 1.75
C ILE A 253 -20.50 5.54 0.29
N GLY A 254 -20.75 4.28 -0.11
CA GLY A 254 -20.65 3.84 -1.51
C GLY A 254 -21.62 4.57 -2.44
N VAL A 255 -22.87 4.75 -2.02
CA VAL A 255 -23.86 5.52 -2.78
C VAL A 255 -23.44 6.98 -2.88
N ALA A 256 -22.96 7.58 -1.80
CA ALA A 256 -22.47 8.97 -1.80
C ALA A 256 -21.28 9.15 -2.76
N VAL A 257 -20.33 8.20 -2.77
CA VAL A 257 -19.20 8.18 -3.70
C VAL A 257 -19.70 8.03 -5.14
N ALA A 258 -20.63 7.10 -5.41
CA ALA A 258 -21.20 6.92 -6.75
C ALA A 258 -21.89 8.19 -7.26
N LEU A 259 -22.67 8.86 -6.40
CA LEU A 259 -23.31 10.14 -6.73
C LEU A 259 -22.26 11.23 -6.99
N ALA A 260 -21.22 11.32 -6.16
CA ALA A 260 -20.13 12.27 -6.37
C ALA A 260 -19.41 12.03 -7.71
N ILE A 261 -19.19 10.78 -8.10
CA ILE A 261 -18.60 10.42 -9.41
C ILE A 261 -19.47 10.94 -10.55
N ILE A 262 -20.78 10.68 -10.49
CA ILE A 262 -21.72 11.09 -11.54
C ILE A 262 -21.81 12.62 -11.66
N LEU A 263 -21.85 13.33 -10.53
CA LEU A 263 -21.99 14.79 -10.49
C LEU A 263 -20.72 15.54 -10.91
N VAL A 264 -19.54 14.98 -10.62
CA VAL A 264 -18.24 15.63 -10.88
C VAL A 264 -17.68 15.28 -12.27
N THR A 265 -18.25 14.28 -12.94
CA THR A 265 -17.84 13.91 -14.28
C THR A 265 -18.56 14.78 -15.31
N ASN A 266 -17.77 15.53 -16.08
CA ASN A 266 -18.29 16.27 -17.22
C ASN A 266 -18.46 15.29 -18.38
N TRP A 267 -19.70 15.17 -18.87
CA TRP A 267 -20.06 14.29 -19.98
C TRP A 267 -20.01 14.99 -21.35
N GLY A 268 -19.21 16.06 -21.46
CA GLY A 268 -19.05 16.88 -22.65
C GLY A 268 -17.64 17.44 -22.75
#